data_AF-A0A8I2YRA7-F1
#
_entry.id   AF-A0A8I2YRA7-F1
#
_cell.length_a   1.000
_cell.length_b   1.000
_cell.length_c   1.000
_cell.angle_alpha   90.00
_cell.angle_beta   90.00
_cell.angle_gamma   90.00
#
_symmetry.space_group_name_H-M   'P 1'
#
loop_
_entity.id
_entity.type
_entity.pdbx_description
1 polymer ?
#
loop_
_entity_poly.entity_id
_entity_poly.type
_entity_poly.pdbx_seq_one_letter_code
_entity_poly.pdbx_strand_id
1 'polypeptide(L)'
;MSIVTIRNVEFLNNPARFLDPYKFRVTFECIAPLKDDLEWRLIYVSSPGNEELDQELDDCLVGPVPVGVNSFDFEGVPPDPAKIPPEDVLGVAALILTGSYKDQEFVRVGYYQNTEYDNEEMKENPPQKIMFERLVRDMNTKPRVTRFQIKWDVSPSQGVAAAGAAASAAVPSADDLDGPDEDADMQPPPKTNGVS
;
A
#
# COMPACT_ATOMS: atom_id res chain seq x y z
N MET A 1 10.09 13.64 12.39
CA MET A 1 9.76 12.41 13.14
C MET A 1 8.25 12.22 13.10
N SER A 2 7.76 11.00 12.88
CA SER A 2 6.32 10.72 12.96
C SER A 2 5.89 10.60 14.42
N ILE A 3 4.76 11.18 14.80
CA ILE A 3 4.22 11.08 16.17
C ILE A 3 3.51 9.74 16.38
N VAL A 4 2.86 9.24 15.33
CA VAL A 4 2.18 7.94 15.35
C VAL A 4 2.96 6.95 14.52
N THR A 5 3.15 5.75 15.07
CA THR A 5 3.81 4.63 14.38
C THR A 5 2.98 3.37 14.54
N ILE A 6 2.57 2.79 13.41
CA ILE A 6 1.93 1.48 13.43
C ILE A 6 2.93 0.41 13.88
N ARG A 7 2.50 -0.47 14.78
CA ARG A 7 3.30 -1.54 15.39
C ARG A 7 2.87 -2.91 14.88
N ASN A 8 1.57 -3.18 14.84
CA ASN A 8 1.04 -4.46 14.37
C ASN A 8 -0.37 -4.28 13.77
N VAL A 9 -0.72 -5.15 12.83
CA VAL A 9 -2.10 -5.35 12.38
C VAL A 9 -2.32 -6.87 12.29
N GLU A 10 -3.27 -7.36 13.07
CA GLU A 10 -3.53 -8.79 13.26
C GLU A 10 -4.94 -9.13 12.76
N PHE A 11 -5.06 -9.97 11.74
CA PHE A 11 -6.36 -10.49 11.30
C PHE A 11 -6.89 -11.52 12.29
N LEU A 12 -8.08 -11.26 12.83
CA LEU A 12 -8.73 -12.09 13.86
C LEU A 12 -9.57 -13.22 13.24
N ASN A 13 -9.96 -13.09 11.97
CA ASN A 13 -10.75 -14.07 11.24
C ASN A 13 -10.11 -14.43 9.88
N ASN A 14 -8.90 -15.02 9.92
CA ASN A 14 -8.20 -15.46 8.73
C ASN A 14 -7.79 -16.95 8.81
N PRO A 15 -8.06 -17.79 7.79
CA PRO A 15 -8.86 -17.51 6.59
C PRO A 15 -10.37 -17.37 6.90
N ALA A 16 -11.14 -16.80 5.98
CA ALA A 16 -12.60 -16.60 6.12
C ALA A 16 -13.33 -16.72 4.78
N ARG A 17 -14.67 -16.74 4.78
CA ARG A 17 -15.44 -16.66 3.53
C ARG A 17 -15.26 -15.29 2.90
N PHE A 18 -15.37 -15.23 1.58
CA PHE A 18 -15.24 -13.96 0.84
C PHE A 18 -16.28 -12.92 1.29
N LEU A 19 -17.48 -13.36 1.65
CA LEU A 19 -18.59 -12.51 2.09
C LEU A 19 -18.64 -12.28 3.60
N ASP A 20 -17.65 -12.76 4.36
CA ASP A 20 -17.57 -12.44 5.78
C ASP A 20 -17.00 -11.02 5.98
N PRO A 21 -17.28 -10.33 7.08
CA PRO A 21 -16.60 -9.08 7.43
C PRO A 21 -15.11 -9.28 7.66
N TYR A 22 -14.26 -8.29 7.39
CA TYR A 22 -12.87 -8.29 7.83
C TYR A 22 -12.83 -7.91 9.31
N LYS A 23 -12.10 -8.68 10.13
CA LYS A 23 -11.90 -8.36 11.55
C LYS A 23 -10.42 -8.37 11.83
N PHE A 24 -9.89 -7.25 12.30
CA PHE A 24 -8.48 -7.14 12.64
C PHE A 24 -8.26 -6.20 13.81
N ARG A 25 -7.15 -6.42 14.51
CA ARG A 25 -6.68 -5.54 15.58
C ARG A 25 -5.54 -4.69 15.06
N VAL A 26 -5.68 -3.38 15.19
CA VAL A 26 -4.62 -2.42 14.89
C VAL A 26 -3.94 -2.03 16.18
N THR A 27 -2.62 -2.17 16.23
CA THR A 27 -1.78 -1.71 17.34
C THR A 27 -0.83 -0.64 16.83
N PHE A 28 -0.80 0.50 17.48
CA PHE A 28 0.06 1.62 17.14
C PHE A 28 0.62 2.29 18.39
N GLU A 29 1.68 3.05 18.22
CA GLU A 29 2.30 3.84 19.28
C GLU A 29 2.17 5.33 18.97
N CYS A 30 1.82 6.10 19.98
CA CYS A 30 1.75 7.55 19.93
C CYS A 30 2.75 8.14 20.93
N ILE A 31 3.69 8.99 20.47
CA ILE A 31 4.75 9.52 21.34
C ILE A 31 4.45 10.91 21.93
N ALA A 32 3.38 11.55 21.48
CA ALA A 32 2.96 12.89 21.94
C ALA A 32 1.45 13.05 21.78
N PRO A 33 0.78 13.82 22.67
CA PRO A 33 -0.68 13.98 22.60
C PRO A 33 -1.10 14.62 21.27
N LEU A 34 -2.16 14.07 20.68
CA LEU A 34 -2.81 14.62 19.50
C LEU A 34 -3.97 15.52 19.92
N LYS A 35 -4.25 16.54 19.09
CA LYS A 35 -5.37 17.46 19.33
C LYS A 35 -6.66 16.93 18.73
N ASP A 36 -6.54 16.25 17.61
CA ASP A 36 -7.64 15.73 16.80
C ASP A 36 -7.54 14.20 16.71
N ASP A 37 -8.57 13.57 16.16
CA ASP A 37 -8.64 12.11 16.04
C ASP A 37 -7.79 11.61 14.87
N LEU A 38 -7.38 10.35 14.95
CA LEU A 38 -6.83 9.63 13.81
C LEU A 38 -7.96 9.02 13.01
N GLU A 39 -7.92 9.16 11.70
CA GLU A 39 -8.84 8.50 10.79
C GLU A 39 -8.19 7.24 10.23
N TRP A 40 -8.91 6.12 10.26
CA TRP A 40 -8.48 4.87 9.66
C TRP A 40 -9.50 4.43 8.63
N ARG A 41 -9.05 4.09 7.42
CA ARG A 41 -9.92 3.58 6.36
C ARG A 41 -9.42 2.25 5.83
N LEU A 42 -10.35 1.33 5.61
CA LEU A 42 -10.10 0.03 5.01
C LEU A 42 -10.60 0.04 3.56
N ILE A 43 -9.71 -0.29 2.62
CA ILE A 43 -9.98 -0.21 1.18
C ILE A 43 -9.65 -1.56 0.55
N TYR A 44 -10.55 -2.07 -0.29
CA TYR A 44 -10.34 -3.25 -1.12
C TYR A 44 -10.04 -2.83 -2.56
N VAL A 45 -8.94 -3.33 -3.10
CA VAL A 45 -8.57 -3.09 -4.50
C VAL A 45 -9.31 -4.08 -5.39
N SER A 46 -10.34 -3.60 -6.08
CA SER A 46 -11.20 -4.46 -6.90
C SER A 46 -10.54 -4.90 -8.20
N SER A 47 -9.65 -4.08 -8.76
CA SER A 47 -8.97 -4.39 -10.01
C SER A 47 -7.58 -3.74 -10.03
N PRO A 48 -6.51 -4.52 -10.27
CA PRO A 48 -5.17 -3.95 -10.37
C PRO A 48 -5.08 -2.91 -11.50
N GLY A 49 -4.69 -1.69 -11.14
CA GLY A 49 -4.51 -0.60 -12.12
C GLY A 49 -5.77 0.22 -12.42
N ASN A 50 -6.89 -0.04 -11.74
CA ASN A 50 -8.07 0.80 -11.82
C ASN A 50 -8.58 1.19 -10.42
N GLU A 51 -7.99 2.25 -9.86
CA GLU A 51 -8.31 2.78 -8.53
C GLU A 51 -9.77 3.30 -8.44
N GLU A 52 -10.44 3.59 -9.56
CA GLU A 52 -11.84 4.02 -9.55
C GLU A 52 -12.80 2.91 -9.11
N LEU A 53 -12.36 1.65 -9.17
CA LEU A 53 -13.13 0.49 -8.71
C LEU A 53 -12.81 0.13 -7.25
N ASP A 54 -11.85 0.78 -6.62
CA ASP A 54 -11.49 0.51 -5.23
C ASP A 54 -12.69 0.80 -4.32
N GLN A 55 -12.91 -0.11 -3.38
CA GLN A 55 -14.07 -0.08 -2.50
C GLN A 55 -13.60 0.26 -1.10
N GLU A 56 -14.03 1.42 -0.59
CA GLU A 56 -13.95 1.70 0.84
C GLU A 56 -14.94 0.78 1.57
N LEU A 57 -14.39 -0.07 2.43
CA LEU A 57 -15.14 -1.08 3.17
C LEU A 57 -15.66 -0.51 4.50
N ASP A 58 -14.85 0.30 5.17
CA ASP A 58 -15.24 1.00 6.39
C ASP A 58 -14.22 2.10 6.73
N ASP A 59 -14.65 3.03 7.55
CA ASP A 59 -13.85 4.10 8.11
C ASP A 59 -14.16 4.28 9.61
N CYS A 60 -13.16 4.70 10.37
CA CYS A 60 -13.38 5.05 11.78
C CYS A 60 -12.44 6.14 12.27
N LEU A 61 -12.93 6.91 13.24
CA LEU A 61 -12.16 7.89 13.99
C LEU A 61 -11.73 7.30 15.34
N VAL A 62 -10.44 7.42 15.65
CA VAL A 62 -9.84 6.95 16.89
C VAL A 62 -9.26 8.15 17.63
N GLY A 63 -9.98 8.57 18.67
CA GLY A 63 -9.48 9.54 19.63
C GLY A 63 -10.42 9.74 20.83
N PRO A 64 -9.97 10.48 21.86
CA PRO A 64 -8.62 11.06 22.00
C PRO A 64 -7.55 9.97 22.16
N VAL A 65 -6.38 10.16 21.55
CA VAL A 65 -5.29 9.16 21.51
C VAL A 65 -4.31 9.35 22.68
N PRO A 66 -4.22 8.41 23.64
CA PRO A 66 -3.24 8.46 24.71
C PRO A 66 -1.80 8.29 24.20
N VAL A 67 -0.85 8.90 24.90
CA VAL A 67 0.59 8.63 24.67
C VAL A 67 0.91 7.21 25.13
N GLY A 68 1.68 6.48 24.33
CA GLY A 68 2.07 5.10 24.55
C GLY A 68 1.57 4.17 23.45
N VAL A 69 1.54 2.87 23.77
CA VAL A 69 1.04 1.83 22.87
C VAL A 69 -0.47 1.69 23.05
N ASN A 70 -1.20 1.80 21.95
CA ASN A 70 -2.65 1.70 21.88
C ASN A 70 -3.05 0.60 20.91
N SER A 71 -4.22 0.00 21.13
CA SER A 71 -4.81 -0.97 20.22
C SER A 71 -6.32 -0.84 20.17
N PHE A 72 -6.90 -1.10 19.01
CA PHE A 72 -8.34 -1.19 18.83
C PHE A 72 -8.68 -2.29 17.82
N ASP A 73 -9.89 -2.84 17.95
CA ASP A 73 -10.43 -3.79 16.98
C ASP A 73 -11.20 -3.00 15.92
N PHE A 74 -10.95 -3.32 14.65
CA PHE A 74 -11.61 -2.73 13.50
C PHE A 74 -12.29 -3.84 12.71
N GLU A 75 -13.56 -3.61 12.38
CA GLU A 75 -14.36 -4.48 11.55
C GLU A 75 -14.76 -3.69 10.29
N GLY A 76 -14.66 -4.32 9.12
CA GLY A 76 -15.12 -3.72 7.87
C GLY A 76 -15.94 -4.71 7.04
N VAL A 77 -16.90 -4.20 6.28
CA VAL A 77 -17.80 -5.04 5.48
C VAL A 77 -17.04 -5.74 4.34
N PRO A 78 -17.50 -6.89 3.82
CA PRO A 78 -16.93 -7.46 2.60
C PRO A 78 -17.11 -6.52 1.39
N PRO A 79 -16.24 -6.57 0.37
CA PRO A 79 -16.45 -5.81 -0.86
C PRO A 79 -17.72 -6.26 -1.59
N ASP A 80 -18.36 -5.34 -2.31
CA ASP A 80 -19.51 -5.61 -3.15
C ASP A 80 -19.08 -6.43 -4.39
N PRO A 81 -19.55 -7.68 -4.54
CA PRO A 81 -19.24 -8.53 -5.68
C PRO A 81 -19.58 -7.91 -7.04
N ALA A 82 -20.60 -7.04 -7.11
CA ALA A 82 -21.06 -6.45 -8.36
C ALA A 82 -20.09 -5.40 -8.92
N LYS A 83 -19.18 -4.89 -8.09
CA LYS A 83 -18.20 -3.85 -8.45
C LYS A 83 -16.81 -4.41 -8.75
N ILE A 84 -16.65 -5.73 -8.67
CA ILE A 84 -15.40 -6.42 -8.96
C ILE A 84 -15.50 -7.02 -10.35
N PRO A 85 -14.56 -6.72 -11.27
CA PRO A 85 -14.48 -7.40 -12.55
C PRO A 85 -14.39 -8.92 -12.36
N PRO A 86 -15.19 -9.75 -13.06
CA PRO A 86 -15.19 -11.20 -12.87
C PRO A 86 -13.80 -11.86 -12.96
N GLU A 87 -12.93 -11.33 -13.81
CA GLU A 87 -11.55 -11.75 -13.99
C GLU A 87 -10.65 -11.52 -12.76
N ASP A 88 -10.99 -10.54 -11.91
CA ASP A 88 -10.19 -10.12 -10.74
C ASP A 88 -10.71 -10.70 -9.42
N VAL A 89 -11.83 -11.44 -9.43
CA VAL A 89 -12.40 -12.03 -8.21
C VAL A 89 -11.54 -13.17 -7.65
N LEU A 90 -10.96 -14.00 -8.53
CA LEU A 90 -10.15 -15.15 -8.15
C LEU A 90 -8.66 -14.79 -8.18
N GLY A 91 -7.89 -15.39 -7.26
CA GLY A 91 -6.46 -15.12 -7.14
C GLY A 91 -6.17 -13.95 -6.21
N VAL A 92 -5.15 -13.16 -6.56
CA VAL A 92 -4.55 -12.20 -5.64
C VAL A 92 -5.14 -10.80 -5.82
N ALA A 93 -5.71 -10.27 -4.73
CA ALA A 93 -6.14 -8.88 -4.60
C ALA A 93 -5.35 -8.18 -3.48
N ALA A 94 -5.49 -6.86 -3.37
CA ALA A 94 -4.89 -6.08 -2.29
C ALA A 94 -5.96 -5.51 -1.34
N LEU A 95 -5.69 -5.59 -0.03
CA LEU A 95 -6.44 -4.92 1.01
C LEU A 95 -5.54 -3.85 1.64
N ILE A 96 -6.01 -2.60 1.69
CA ILE A 96 -5.23 -1.45 2.10
C ILE A 96 -5.86 -0.84 3.36
N LEU A 97 -5.09 -0.77 4.43
CA LEU A 97 -5.42 0.03 5.61
C LEU A 97 -4.64 1.34 5.55
N THR A 98 -5.35 2.46 5.57
CA THR A 98 -4.74 3.80 5.65
C THR A 98 -4.94 4.39 7.04
N GLY A 99 -3.97 5.18 7.48
CA GLY A 99 -4.07 6.00 8.69
C GLY A 99 -3.76 7.45 8.34
N SER A 100 -4.67 8.35 8.71
CA SER A 100 -4.64 9.78 8.39
C SER A 100 -4.79 10.63 9.65
N TYR A 101 -4.17 11.81 9.61
CA TYR A 101 -4.34 12.84 10.64
C TYR A 101 -4.52 14.19 9.94
N LYS A 102 -5.66 14.86 10.18
CA LYS A 102 -6.02 16.12 9.50
C LYS A 102 -5.93 16.00 7.98
N ASP A 103 -6.59 14.98 7.44
CA ASP A 103 -6.63 14.67 6.00
C ASP A 103 -5.25 14.39 5.35
N GLN A 104 -4.21 14.21 6.17
CA GLN A 104 -2.88 13.83 5.70
C GLN A 104 -2.61 12.38 6.08
N GLU A 105 -2.55 11.51 5.07
CA GLU A 105 -2.16 10.11 5.24
C GLU A 105 -0.72 10.04 5.75
N PHE A 106 -0.49 9.37 6.88
CA PHE A 106 0.85 9.14 7.44
C PHE A 106 1.32 7.70 7.28
N VAL A 107 0.40 6.75 7.09
CA VAL A 107 0.72 5.34 6.91
C VAL A 107 -0.27 4.66 5.98
N ARG A 108 0.26 3.75 5.16
CA ARG A 108 -0.50 2.83 4.32
C ARG A 108 0.04 1.42 4.52
N VAL A 109 -0.84 0.48 4.83
CA VAL A 109 -0.50 -0.92 5.03
C VAL A 109 -1.29 -1.76 4.05
N GLY A 110 -0.59 -2.30 3.05
CA GLY A 110 -1.15 -3.21 2.06
C GLY A 110 -0.95 -4.67 2.45
N TYR A 111 -1.99 -5.46 2.27
CA TYR A 111 -1.99 -6.91 2.43
C TYR A 111 -2.40 -7.57 1.14
N TYR A 112 -1.74 -8.66 0.78
CA TYR A 112 -2.23 -9.51 -0.30
C TYR A 112 -3.30 -10.45 0.24
N GLN A 113 -4.44 -10.48 -0.42
CA GLN A 113 -5.49 -11.45 -0.22
C GLN A 113 -5.45 -12.44 -1.37
N ASN A 114 -5.45 -13.74 -1.09
CA ASN A 114 -5.69 -14.77 -2.10
C ASN A 114 -7.12 -15.28 -1.97
N THR A 115 -7.87 -15.33 -3.07
CA THR A 115 -9.26 -15.77 -3.12
C THR A 115 -9.37 -17.02 -3.99
N GLU A 116 -9.84 -18.11 -3.40
CA GLU A 116 -9.98 -19.41 -4.07
C GLU A 116 -11.29 -20.10 -3.70
N TYR A 117 -11.68 -21.11 -4.47
CA TYR A 117 -12.78 -21.98 -4.09
C TYR A 117 -12.44 -22.86 -2.88
N ASP A 118 -13.47 -23.25 -2.12
CA ASP A 118 -13.32 -24.09 -0.93
C ASP A 118 -13.04 -25.58 -1.18
N ASN A 119 -12.94 -26.00 -2.45
CA ASN A 119 -12.69 -27.39 -2.84
C ASN A 119 -11.74 -27.49 -4.04
N GLU A 120 -11.00 -28.60 -4.15
CA GLU A 120 -9.97 -28.79 -5.19
C GLU A 120 -10.54 -28.88 -6.61
N GLU A 121 -11.71 -29.51 -6.79
CA GLU A 121 -12.35 -29.65 -8.11
C GLU A 121 -12.59 -28.29 -8.77
N MET A 122 -13.16 -27.34 -8.03
CA MET A 122 -13.43 -25.98 -8.51
C MET A 122 -12.17 -25.10 -8.59
N LYS A 123 -11.08 -25.46 -7.89
CA LYS A 123 -9.79 -24.79 -8.06
C LYS A 123 -9.12 -25.19 -9.37
N GLU A 124 -9.14 -26.47 -9.72
CA GLU A 124 -8.58 -26.97 -10.98
C GLU A 124 -9.45 -26.61 -12.19
N ASN A 125 -10.77 -26.66 -12.03
CA ASN A 125 -11.74 -26.40 -13.08
C ASN A 125 -12.79 -25.38 -12.60
N PRO A 126 -12.46 -24.08 -12.54
CA PRO A 126 -13.37 -23.06 -12.06
C PRO A 126 -14.63 -22.98 -12.95
N PRO A 127 -15.83 -22.89 -12.34
CA PRO A 127 -17.06 -22.76 -13.10
C PRO A 127 -17.10 -21.44 -13.88
N GLN A 128 -17.82 -21.41 -15.00
CA GLN A 128 -17.98 -20.20 -15.81
C GLN A 128 -18.66 -19.04 -15.05
N LYS A 129 -19.57 -19.36 -14.13
CA LYS A 129 -20.21 -18.38 -13.25
C LYS A 129 -19.60 -18.48 -11.85
N ILE A 130 -19.12 -17.34 -11.36
CA ILE A 130 -18.53 -17.23 -10.03
C ILE A 130 -19.57 -17.52 -8.95
N MET A 131 -19.20 -18.38 -8.00
CA MET A 131 -20.03 -18.74 -6.86
C MET A 131 -19.43 -18.16 -5.57
N PHE A 132 -19.74 -16.90 -5.25
CA PHE A 132 -19.17 -16.18 -4.10
C PHE A 132 -19.33 -16.90 -2.75
N GLU A 133 -20.42 -17.66 -2.56
CA GLU A 133 -20.65 -18.46 -1.34
C GLU A 133 -19.60 -19.57 -1.13
N ARG A 134 -18.94 -20.01 -2.20
CA ARG A 134 -17.89 -21.03 -2.18
C ARG A 134 -16.49 -20.45 -2.13
N LEU A 135 -16.35 -19.13 -2.14
CA LEU A 135 -15.05 -18.47 -2.09
C LEU A 135 -14.56 -18.34 -0.65
N VAL A 136 -13.29 -18.67 -0.47
CA VAL A 136 -12.52 -18.48 0.75
C VAL A 136 -11.41 -17.50 0.42
N ARG A 137 -11.22 -16.53 1.31
CA ARG A 137 -10.12 -15.58 1.24
C ARG A 137 -9.10 -15.87 2.33
N ASP A 138 -7.83 -15.75 1.97
CA ASP A 138 -6.69 -15.87 2.87
C ASP A 138 -5.79 -14.63 2.77
N MET A 139 -5.62 -13.95 3.90
CA MET A 139 -4.79 -12.77 4.06
C MET A 139 -3.34 -13.18 4.32
N ASN A 140 -2.43 -12.78 3.43
CA ASN A 140 -1.01 -12.98 3.63
C ASN A 140 -0.52 -12.11 4.80
N THR A 141 0.03 -12.73 5.83
CA THR A 141 0.49 -12.04 7.05
C THR A 141 1.74 -11.17 6.85
N LYS A 142 2.28 -11.06 5.64
CA LYS A 142 3.39 -10.17 5.29
C LYS A 142 2.89 -8.85 4.70
N PRO A 143 2.74 -7.79 5.52
CA PRO A 143 2.32 -6.48 5.02
C PRO A 143 3.38 -5.80 4.18
N ARG A 144 2.93 -4.90 3.30
CA ARG A 144 3.71 -3.83 2.71
C ARG A 144 3.36 -2.52 3.41
N VAL A 145 4.31 -1.93 4.10
CA VAL A 145 4.10 -0.69 4.86
C VAL A 145 4.79 0.47 4.16
N THR A 146 4.00 1.46 3.75
CA THR A 146 4.47 2.75 3.24
C THR A 146 4.18 3.82 4.28
N ARG A 147 5.14 4.72 4.50
CA ARG A 147 5.04 5.79 5.50
C ARG A 147 5.24 7.13 4.82
N PHE A 148 4.42 8.10 5.20
CA PHE A 148 4.44 9.44 4.64
C PHE A 148 4.78 10.45 5.74
N GLN A 149 5.52 11.49 5.39
CA GLN A 149 5.79 12.58 6.31
C GLN A 149 4.66 13.59 6.23
N ILE A 150 4.04 13.87 7.38
CA ILE A 150 2.94 14.82 7.49
C ILE A 150 3.25 15.91 8.51
N LYS A 151 2.47 16.99 8.47
CA LYS A 151 2.52 18.04 9.48
C LYS A 151 1.70 17.64 10.70
N TRP A 152 2.37 17.52 11.84
CA TRP A 152 1.75 17.28 13.14
C TRP A 152 1.58 18.58 13.94
N ASP A 153 0.66 18.63 14.91
CA ASP A 153 0.44 19.82 15.75
C ASP A 153 1.51 20.06 16.81
N VAL A 154 2.38 19.07 17.02
CA VAL A 154 3.40 19.13 18.06
C VAL A 154 4.69 19.63 17.41
N SER A 155 5.10 20.83 17.79
CA SER A 155 6.45 21.30 17.48
C SER A 155 7.42 20.38 18.23
N PRO A 156 8.43 19.76 17.58
CA PRO A 156 9.44 19.04 18.33
C PRO A 156 10.06 20.03 19.32
N SER A 157 9.97 19.72 20.61
CA SER A 157 10.69 20.47 21.63
C SER A 157 12.16 20.56 21.20
N GLN A 158 12.62 21.78 20.91
CA GLN A 158 13.99 22.07 20.52
C GLN A 158 14.95 21.58 21.63
N GLY A 159 15.51 20.40 21.44
CA GLY A 159 16.73 19.96 22.10
C GLY A 159 17.88 20.09 21.11
N VAL A 160 18.73 21.10 21.35
CA VAL A 160 20.02 21.42 20.71
C VAL A 160 20.07 21.58 19.19
N ALA A 161 20.23 22.84 18.78
CA ALA A 161 20.74 23.22 17.47
C ALA A 161 22.15 22.63 17.25
N ALA A 162 22.32 21.87 16.18
CA ALA A 162 23.61 21.73 15.51
C ALA A 162 23.43 22.28 14.09
N ALA A 163 24.07 23.41 13.83
CA ALA A 163 24.14 24.04 12.52
C ALA A 163 24.85 23.12 11.52
N GLY A 164 24.26 22.94 10.35
CA GLY A 164 24.83 22.15 9.26
C GLY A 164 23.94 22.12 8.04
N ALA A 165 23.72 23.30 7.43
CA ALA A 165 23.12 23.38 6.10
C ALA A 165 24.21 23.13 5.05
N ALA A 166 23.99 22.18 4.12
CA ALA A 166 24.24 22.36 2.68
C ALA A 166 23.96 21.07 1.88
N ALA A 167 23.25 21.29 0.75
CA ALA A 167 23.19 20.47 -0.47
C ALA A 167 22.38 19.16 -0.46
N SER A 168 21.08 19.29 -0.78
CA SER A 168 20.37 18.25 -1.52
C SER A 168 20.90 18.21 -2.96
N ALA A 169 21.56 17.12 -3.33
CA ALA A 169 21.77 16.79 -4.73
C ALA A 169 20.48 16.16 -5.27
N ALA A 170 19.97 16.68 -6.39
CA ALA A 170 18.89 16.07 -7.14
C ALA A 170 19.35 14.71 -7.70
N VAL A 171 18.54 13.68 -7.51
CA VAL A 171 18.69 12.38 -8.17
C VAL A 171 18.19 12.55 -9.62
N PRO A 172 18.98 12.23 -10.65
CA PRO A 172 18.50 12.25 -12.03
C PRO A 172 17.52 11.08 -12.25
N SER A 173 16.40 11.38 -12.92
CA SER A 173 15.39 10.40 -13.35
C SER A 173 15.99 9.45 -14.38
N ALA A 174 15.65 8.16 -14.29
CA ALA A 174 16.16 7.09 -15.13
C ALA A 174 15.17 6.75 -16.26
N ASP A 175 14.83 7.73 -17.10
CA ASP A 175 13.98 7.52 -18.27
C ASP A 175 14.31 8.57 -19.33
N ASP A 176 15.33 8.30 -20.17
CA ASP A 176 15.49 8.96 -21.48
C ASP A 176 16.68 8.34 -22.24
N LEU A 177 16.62 7.04 -22.55
CA LEU A 177 17.49 6.44 -23.58
C LEU A 177 16.74 5.35 -24.36
N ASP A 178 15.83 5.79 -25.24
CA ASP A 178 15.50 5.08 -26.47
C ASP A 178 15.63 6.11 -27.61
N GLY A 179 16.32 5.74 -28.71
CA GLY A 179 16.91 6.63 -29.73
C GLY A 179 15.91 7.29 -30.71
N PRO A 180 16.29 7.73 -31.93
CA PRO A 180 17.51 7.39 -32.70
C PRO A 180 18.23 8.58 -33.42
N ASP A 181 19.40 8.23 -34.00
CA ASP A 181 20.10 8.75 -35.20
C ASP A 181 20.21 10.26 -35.50
N GLU A 182 21.45 10.75 -35.70
CA GLU A 182 21.91 11.33 -36.99
C GLU A 182 23.41 11.74 -36.95
N ASP A 183 24.16 11.18 -37.91
CA ASP A 183 25.31 11.70 -38.65
C ASP A 183 26.51 12.36 -37.95
N ALA A 184 27.66 11.68 -38.00
CA ALA A 184 28.98 12.33 -38.02
C ALA A 184 30.02 11.52 -38.82
N ASP A 185 30.16 11.94 -40.08
CA ASP A 185 31.38 12.12 -40.87
C ASP A 185 32.49 11.05 -40.85
N MET A 186 32.61 10.39 -42.00
CA MET A 186 33.63 9.43 -42.39
C MET A 186 34.86 10.17 -42.97
N GLN A 187 35.98 10.19 -42.26
CA GLN A 187 37.30 10.51 -42.85
C GLN A 187 38.17 9.26 -43.01
N PRO A 188 38.74 9.01 -44.21
CA PRO A 188 39.59 7.85 -44.45
C PRO A 188 41.04 8.06 -44.00
N PRO A 189 41.79 6.98 -43.68
CA PRO A 189 43.18 7.08 -43.23
C PRO A 189 44.16 7.31 -44.40
N PRO A 190 45.33 7.94 -44.17
CA PRO A 190 46.34 8.09 -45.19
C PRO A 190 47.10 6.79 -45.44
N LYS A 191 47.36 6.50 -46.72
CA LYS A 191 48.21 5.40 -47.19
C LYS A 191 49.69 5.78 -47.06
N THR A 192 50.50 4.90 -46.48
CA THR A 192 51.96 4.92 -46.63
C THR A 192 52.40 3.70 -47.45
N ASN A 193 52.61 3.91 -48.76
CA ASN A 193 53.62 3.20 -49.55
C ASN A 193 54.99 3.80 -49.16
N GLY A 194 56.13 3.13 -49.12
CA GLY A 194 56.49 1.75 -49.45
C GLY A 194 58.03 1.62 -49.41
N VAL A 195 58.49 0.39 -49.64
CA VAL A 195 59.73 -0.02 -50.32
C VAL A 195 61.07 0.51 -49.77
N SER A 196 61.84 -0.38 -49.16
CA SER A 196 62.98 -1.05 -49.82
C SER A 196 63.44 -2.27 -49.04
#